data_AF-A0A353Y4Q3-F1
#
_entry.id   AF-A0A353Y4Q3-F1
#
_cell.length_a   1.000
_cell.length_b   1.000
_cell.length_c   1.000
_cell.angle_alpha   90.00
_cell.angle_beta   90.00
_cell.angle_gamma   90.00
#
_symmetry.space_group_name_H-M   'P 1'
#
loop_
_entity.id
_entity.type
_entity.pdbx_description
1 polymer ?
#
loop_
_entity_poly.entity_id
_entity_poly.type
_entity_poly.pdbx_seq_one_letter_code
_entity_poly.pdbx_strand_id
1 'polypeptide(L)'
;YSNQKLNEVFPGNYPAQAEAAGKTRAEVSAEYFRAVRNGDIVSTVDGYSNQKLNEIFPGNYPAQAKSAGKTRAEVNAELTQALRSGALKQQIYY
;
A
#
# COMPACT_ATOMS: atom_id res chain seq x y z
N TYR A 1 3.29 18.09 9.53
CA TYR A 1 2.57 17.35 8.48
C TYR A 1 1.40 16.60 9.11
N SER A 2 0.16 17.03 8.89
CA SER A 2 -0.99 16.17 9.24
C SER A 2 -1.18 15.12 8.15
N ASN A 3 -1.37 13.86 8.52
CA ASN A 3 -1.66 12.75 7.59
C ASN A 3 -3.17 12.43 7.53
N GLN A 4 -4.02 13.34 8.02
CA GLN A 4 -5.46 13.15 8.10
C GLN A 4 -6.12 13.21 6.70
N LYS A 5 -7.13 12.39 6.50
CA LYS A 5 -7.94 12.34 5.27
C LYS A 5 -9.07 13.36 5.33
N LEU A 6 -9.56 13.78 4.17
CA LEU A 6 -10.63 14.77 4.08
C LEU A 6 -11.94 14.29 4.74
N ASN A 7 -12.25 13.00 4.67
CA ASN A 7 -13.40 12.42 5.36
C ASN A 7 -13.26 12.35 6.88
N GLU A 8 -12.03 12.35 7.41
CA GLU A 8 -11.76 12.40 8.84
C GLU A 8 -11.90 13.84 9.38
N VAL A 9 -11.57 14.84 8.56
CA VAL A 9 -11.62 16.27 8.93
C VAL A 9 -13.02 16.86 8.70
N PHE A 10 -13.70 16.47 7.63
CA PHE A 10 -15.02 16.97 7.25
C PHE A 10 -16.03 15.82 7.09
N PRO A 11 -16.35 15.06 8.16
CA PRO A 11 -17.17 13.85 8.05
C PRO A 11 -18.58 14.11 7.51
N GLY A 12 -19.14 15.32 7.68
CA GLY A 12 -20.45 15.70 7.14
C GLY A 12 -20.49 15.86 5.60
N ASN A 13 -19.33 15.96 4.95
CA ASN A 13 -19.23 16.17 3.50
C ASN A 13 -18.98 14.88 2.72
N TYR A 14 -18.81 13.75 3.41
CA TYR A 14 -18.44 12.48 2.82
C TYR A 14 -19.34 11.37 3.38
N PRO A 15 -19.65 10.33 2.57
CA PRO A 15 -20.40 9.19 3.07
C PRO A 15 -19.62 8.47 4.17
N ALA A 16 -20.33 7.91 5.15
CA ALA A 16 -19.74 7.08 6.19
C ALA A 16 -18.96 5.92 5.54
N GLN A 17 -17.69 5.77 5.90
CA GLN A 17 -16.83 4.74 5.34
C GLN A 17 -17.04 3.44 6.12
N ALA A 18 -17.35 2.35 5.42
CA ALA A 18 -17.35 1.04 6.04
C ALA A 18 -15.94 0.72 6.53
N GLU A 19 -15.80 0.39 7.81
CA GLU A 19 -14.55 -0.13 8.35
C GLU A 19 -14.24 -1.46 7.65
N ALA A 20 -13.09 -1.52 6.97
CA ALA A 20 -12.64 -2.78 6.39
C ALA A 20 -12.36 -3.75 7.53
N ALA A 21 -12.93 -4.95 7.46
CA ALA A 21 -12.63 -6.01 8.41
C ALA A 21 -11.11 -6.25 8.46
N GLY A 22 -10.56 -6.30 9.67
CA GLY A 22 -9.16 -6.61 9.86
C GLY A 22 -8.81 -8.01 9.33
N LYS A 23 -7.57 -8.18 8.88
CA LYS A 23 -7.08 -9.50 8.45
C LYS A 23 -7.09 -10.47 9.63
N THR A 24 -7.53 -11.70 9.38
CA THR A 24 -7.41 -12.82 10.31
C THR A 24 -5.93 -13.19 10.48
N ARG A 25 -5.61 -13.84 11.61
CA ARG A 25 -4.25 -14.34 11.86
C ARG A 25 -3.77 -15.30 10.76
N ALA A 26 -4.68 -16.13 10.22
CA ALA A 26 -4.37 -17.05 9.14
C ALA A 26 -3.97 -16.31 7.85
N GLU A 27 -4.69 -15.25 7.49
CA GLU A 27 -4.36 -14.41 6.32
C GLU A 27 -3.02 -13.70 6.49
N VAL A 28 -2.77 -13.14 7.68
CA VAL A 28 -1.49 -12.49 8.00
C VAL A 28 -0.34 -13.49 7.90
N SER A 29 -0.50 -14.70 8.44
CA SER A 29 0.53 -15.74 8.34
C SER A 29 0.76 -16.17 6.89
N ALA A 30 -0.31 -16.36 6.10
CA ALA A 30 -0.19 -16.71 4.69
C ALA A 30 0.55 -15.62 3.89
N GLU A 31 0.26 -14.35 4.14
CA GLU A 31 0.96 -13.22 3.52
C GLU A 31 2.43 -13.16 3.92
N TYR A 32 2.74 -13.39 5.20
CA TYR A 32 4.12 -13.45 5.68
C TYR A 32 4.92 -14.55 4.98
N PHE A 33 4.41 -15.79 4.93
CA PHE A 33 5.09 -16.89 4.24
C PHE A 33 5.30 -16.62 2.75
N ARG A 34 4.33 -15.94 2.10
CA ARG A 34 4.49 -15.49 0.71
C ARG A 34 5.62 -14.47 0.58
N ALA A 35 5.67 -13.46 1.45
CA ALA A 35 6.71 -12.44 1.42
C ALA A 35 8.11 -13.04 1.63
N VAL A 36 8.24 -13.97 2.57
CA VAL A 36 9.49 -14.71 2.82
C VAL A 36 9.91 -15.51 1.58
N ARG A 37 9.00 -16.30 1.01
CA ARG A 37 9.29 -17.12 -0.19
C ARG A 37 9.74 -16.26 -1.38
N ASN A 38 9.12 -15.10 -1.53
CA ASN A 38 9.35 -14.21 -2.67
C ASN A 38 10.50 -13.23 -2.46
N GLY A 39 11.08 -13.18 -1.26
CA GLY A 39 12.11 -12.22 -0.89
C GLY A 39 11.61 -10.78 -0.78
N ASP A 40 10.30 -10.58 -0.56
CA ASP A 40 9.68 -9.25 -0.37
C ASP A 40 9.93 -8.65 1.01
N ILE A 41 10.83 -9.27 1.79
CA ILE A 41 11.26 -8.79 3.10
C ILE A 41 12.30 -7.70 2.91
N VAL A 42 12.10 -6.56 3.58
CA VAL A 42 13.06 -5.45 3.57
C VAL A 42 14.32 -5.86 4.34
N SER A 43 15.49 -5.61 3.74
CA SER A 43 16.77 -5.89 4.35
C SER A 43 17.01 -5.00 5.57
N THR A 44 17.49 -5.61 6.65
CA THR A 44 17.95 -4.92 7.87
C THR A 44 19.47 -4.74 7.88
N VAL A 45 20.17 -5.11 6.81
CA VAL A 45 21.62 -4.98 6.70
C VAL A 45 21.98 -3.54 6.36
N ASP A 46 22.91 -2.96 7.14
CA ASP A 46 23.41 -1.61 6.92
C ASP A 46 23.96 -1.44 5.50
N GLY A 47 23.59 -0.34 4.83
CA GLY A 47 23.97 -0.04 3.44
C GLY A 47 22.96 -0.51 2.38
N TYR A 48 22.00 -1.38 2.73
CA TYR A 48 20.91 -1.81 1.84
C TYR A 48 19.53 -1.26 2.28
N SER A 49 19.55 -0.17 3.05
CA SER A 49 18.36 0.39 3.69
C SER A 49 17.23 0.62 2.70
N ASN A 50 16.09 -0.03 2.95
CA ASN A 50 14.85 -0.03 2.17
C ASN A 50 14.83 -0.91 0.91
N GLN A 51 15.88 -1.68 0.62
CA GLN A 51 15.85 -2.67 -0.45
C GLN A 51 15.30 -4.01 0.06
N LYS A 52 14.60 -4.72 -0.81
CA LYS A 52 14.10 -6.08 -0.53
C LYS A 52 15.17 -7.13 -0.77
N LEU A 53 15.08 -8.27 -0.09
CA LEU A 53 16.05 -9.36 -0.25
C LEU A 53 16.11 -9.92 -1.67
N ASN A 54 14.98 -9.93 -2.40
CA ASN A 54 14.94 -10.34 -3.81
C ASN A 54 15.62 -9.35 -4.76
N GLU A 55 15.73 -8.08 -4.38
CA GLU A 55 16.44 -7.05 -5.15
C GLU A 55 17.96 -7.16 -4.94
N ILE A 56 18.38 -7.52 -3.71
CA ILE A 56 19.79 -7.67 -3.34
C ILE A 56 20.35 -9.02 -3.83
N PHE A 57 19.56 -10.10 -3.69
CA PHE A 57 19.97 -11.47 -4.02
C PHE A 57 19.00 -12.14 -4.99
N PRO A 58 18.86 -11.64 -6.24
CA PRO A 58 17.85 -12.13 -7.18
C PRO A 58 18.00 -13.61 -7.54
N GLY A 59 19.20 -14.18 -7.44
CA GLY A 59 19.46 -15.61 -7.69
C GLY A 59 18.90 -16.55 -6.61
N ASN A 60 18.54 -16.04 -5.44
CA ASN A 60 18.05 -16.84 -4.31
C ASN A 60 16.52 -16.95 -4.27
N TYR A 61 15.82 -16.22 -5.14
CA TYR A 61 14.36 -16.10 -5.13
C TYR A 61 13.79 -16.43 -6.51
N PRO A 62 12.53 -16.91 -6.56
CA PRO A 62 11.86 -17.13 -7.83
C PRO A 62 11.74 -15.82 -8.61
N ALA A 63 11.91 -15.90 -9.93
CA ALA A 63 11.72 -14.76 -10.81
C ALA A 63 10.30 -14.19 -10.62
N GLN A 64 10.22 -12.92 -10.21
CA GLN A 64 8.94 -12.28 -10.00
C GLN A 64 8.37 -11.80 -11.33
N ALA A 65 7.08 -12.08 -11.54
CA ALA A 65 6.33 -11.45 -12.61
C ALA A 65 6.30 -9.93 -12.36
N LYS A 66 6.80 -9.14 -13.31
CA LYS A 66 6.62 -7.69 -13.26
C LYS A 66 5.13 -7.40 -13.40
N SER A 67 4.51 -6.82 -12.38
CA SER A 67 3.14 -6.32 -12.47
C SER A 67 3.07 -5.26 -13.56
N ALA A 68 2.12 -5.40 -14.49
CA ALA A 68 1.83 -4.33 -15.44
C ALA A 68 1.48 -3.05 -14.66
N GLY A 69 2.06 -1.92 -15.07
CA GLY A 69 1.72 -0.63 -14.49
C GLY A 69 0.25 -0.30 -14.75
N LYS A 70 -0.38 0.44 -13.83
CA LYS A 70 -1.75 0.93 -14.02
C LYS A 70 -1.84 1.79 -15.27
N THR A 71 -2.89 1.61 -16.04
CA THR A 71 -3.25 2.48 -17.14
C THR A 71 -3.70 3.85 -16.61
N ARG A 72 -3.62 4.88 -17.44
CA ARG A 72 -4.12 6.22 -17.09
C ARG A 72 -5.60 6.20 -16.72
N ALA A 73 -6.39 5.34 -17.37
CA ALA A 73 -7.80 5.17 -17.09
C ALA A 73 -8.05 4.62 -15.67
N GLU A 74 -7.29 3.60 -15.25
CA GLU A 74 -7.37 3.04 -13.91
C GLU A 74 -6.95 4.05 -12.84
N VAL A 75 -5.86 4.79 -13.07
CA VAL A 75 -5.42 5.86 -12.16
C VAL A 75 -6.49 6.94 -11.99
N ASN A 76 -7.12 7.37 -13.09
CA ASN A 76 -8.18 8.37 -13.04
C ASN A 76 -9.44 7.85 -12.32
N ALA A 77 -9.77 6.58 -12.51
CA ALA A 77 -10.89 5.93 -11.82
C ALA A 77 -10.64 5.91 -10.30
N GLU A 78 -9.45 5.50 -9.87
CA GLU A 78 -9.07 5.49 -8.44
C GLU A 78 -9.05 6.91 -7.85
N LEU A 79 -8.53 7.90 -8.56
CA LEU A 79 -8.52 9.29 -8.09
C LEU A 79 -9.95 9.82 -7.90
N THR A 80 -10.85 9.52 -8.84
CA THR A 80 -12.26 9.91 -8.73
C THR A 80 -12.94 9.23 -7.54
N GLN A 81 -12.64 7.95 -7.30
CA GLN A 81 -13.13 7.22 -6.13
C GLN A 81 -12.59 7.81 -4.82
N ALA A 82 -11.32 8.18 -4.77
CA ALA A 82 -10.70 8.79 -3.60
C ALA A 82 -11.29 10.18 -3.29
N LEU A 83 -11.61 10.98 -4.32
CA LEU A 83 -12.32 12.25 -4.16
C LEU A 83 -13.72 12.05 -3.58
N ARG A 84 -14.48 11.08 -4.12
CA ARG A 84 -15.84 10.78 -3.66
C ARG A 84 -15.89 10.27 -2.23
N SER A 85 -14.91 9.46 -1.84
CA SER A 85 -14.82 8.88 -0.49
C SER A 85 -14.10 9.78 0.51
N GLY A 86 -13.51 10.89 0.06
CA GLY A 86 -12.68 11.76 0.90
C GLY A 86 -11.39 11.08 1.38
N ALA A 87 -10.94 10.01 0.73
CA ALA A 87 -9.75 9.25 1.09
C ALA A 87 -8.43 9.97 0.76
N LEU A 88 -8.50 11.09 0.05
CA LEU A 88 -7.34 11.94 -0.19
C LEU A 88 -6.88 12.61 1.10
N LYS A 89 -5.55 12.70 1.25
CA LYS A 89 -4.94 13.41 2.37
C LYS A 89 -5.14 14.91 2.22
N GLN A 90 -5.38 15.58 3.35
CA GLN A 90 -5.41 17.03 3.38
C GLN A 90 -3.98 17.57 3.38
N GLN A 91 -3.59 18.26 2.30
CA GLN A 91 -2.31 18.97 2.24
C GLN A 91 -2.54 20.41 2.70
N ILE A 92 -2.70 20.63 4.01
CA ILE A 92 -2.66 22.01 4.53
C ILE A 92 -1.18 22.44 4.58
N TYR A 93 -0.80 23.35 3.70
CA TYR A 93 0.39 24.18 3.89
C TYR A 93 0.02 25.28 4.89
N TYR A 94 0.78 25.40 5.98
CA TYR A 94 0.80 26.60 6.82
C TYR A 94 1.80 27.59 6.26
#